data_AF-A0A661KVY8-F1
#
_entry.id   AF-A0A661KVY8-F1
#
_cell.length_a   1.000
_cell.length_b   1.000
_cell.length_c   1.000
_cell.angle_alpha   90.00
_cell.angle_beta   90.00
_cell.angle_gamma   90.00
#
_symmetry.space_group_name_H-M   'P 1'
#
loop_
_entity.id
_entity.type
_entity.pdbx_description
1 polymer ?
#
loop_
_entity_poly.entity_id
_entity_poly.type
_entity_poly.pdbx_seq_one_letter_code
_entity_poly.pdbx_strand_id
1 'polypeptide(L)'
;MNPWVNYLEGNTLKVRSNSLKSDILLLVASLIWGTAFVAQRKGMEYIGPFLFNGIRFLLGAFVLIPFILAKKNNSHGLEQSGLTNPIRREFVVLGLLLFGGASLQQIGIVFTTAGKAGFITGLYVILVPILGMLLHRKTRISTWLGAVLAIMGLYLLSVQQDFSIQK
;
A
#
# COMPACT_ATOMS: atom_id res chain seq x y z
N MET A 1 -5.47 39.28 -26.33
CA MET A 1 -5.71 38.12 -25.45
C MET A 1 -4.35 37.46 -25.20
N ASN A 2 -3.86 37.45 -23.95
CA ASN A 2 -2.44 37.21 -23.66
C ASN A 2 -2.10 35.69 -23.70
N PRO A 3 -1.17 35.24 -24.57
CA PRO A 3 -0.85 33.81 -24.73
C PRO A 3 -0.39 33.11 -23.44
N TRP A 4 0.23 33.87 -22.55
CA TRP A 4 0.76 33.39 -21.27
C TRP A 4 -0.32 32.98 -20.27
N VAL A 5 -1.51 33.61 -20.31
CA VAL A 5 -2.63 33.27 -19.42
C VAL A 5 -3.21 31.90 -19.80
N ASN A 6 -3.42 31.67 -21.11
CA ASN A 6 -3.88 30.37 -21.63
C ASN A 6 -2.90 29.22 -21.36
N TYR A 7 -1.58 29.50 -21.33
CA TYR A 7 -0.56 28.50 -21.02
C TYR A 7 -0.60 28.07 -19.54
N LEU A 8 -0.79 29.01 -18.62
CA LEU A 8 -0.91 28.72 -17.19
C LEU A 8 -2.24 28.03 -16.87
N GLU A 9 -3.35 28.46 -17.48
CA GLU A 9 -4.65 27.81 -17.34
C GLU A 9 -4.64 26.38 -17.92
N GLY A 10 -4.03 26.17 -19.09
CA GLY A 10 -3.91 24.84 -19.70
C GLY A 10 -3.11 23.84 -18.86
N ASN A 11 -1.98 24.26 -18.27
CA ASN A 11 -1.18 23.39 -17.41
C ASN A 11 -1.82 23.15 -16.04
N THR A 12 -2.46 24.16 -15.43
CA THR A 12 -3.13 24.00 -14.14
C THR A 12 -4.35 23.06 -14.23
N LEU A 13 -5.14 23.16 -15.31
CA LEU A 13 -6.26 22.24 -15.57
C LEU A 13 -5.78 20.80 -15.82
N LYS A 14 -4.66 20.62 -16.55
CA LYS A 14 -4.07 19.29 -16.83
C LYS A 14 -3.46 18.65 -15.58
N VAL A 15 -2.82 19.43 -14.71
CA VAL A 15 -2.29 18.96 -13.42
C VAL A 15 -3.42 18.59 -12.45
N ARG A 16 -4.50 19.40 -12.36
CA ARG A 16 -5.70 19.07 -11.55
C ARG A 16 -6.45 17.83 -12.04
N SER A 17 -6.55 17.63 -13.35
CA SER A 17 -7.18 16.43 -13.93
C SER A 17 -6.44 15.15 -13.55
N ASN A 18 -5.10 15.21 -13.55
CA ASN A 18 -4.27 14.08 -13.12
C ASN A 18 -4.26 13.89 -11.60
N SER A 19 -4.40 14.97 -10.80
CA SER A 19 -4.52 14.84 -9.34
C SER A 19 -5.82 14.14 -8.96
N LEU A 20 -6.96 14.52 -9.55
CA LEU A 20 -8.24 13.86 -9.26
C LEU A 20 -8.22 12.37 -9.64
N LYS A 21 -7.62 12.01 -10.79
CA LYS A 21 -7.43 10.61 -11.17
C LYS A 21 -6.56 9.85 -10.17
N SER A 22 -5.49 10.49 -9.69
CA SER A 22 -4.59 9.90 -8.70
C SER A 22 -5.29 9.72 -7.36
N ASP A 23 -6.07 10.70 -6.92
CA ASP A 23 -6.84 10.66 -5.67
C ASP A 23 -7.90 9.56 -5.72
N ILE A 24 -8.63 9.42 -6.84
CA ILE A 24 -9.58 8.33 -7.04
C ILE A 24 -8.87 6.97 -7.02
N LEU A 25 -7.72 6.83 -7.69
CA LEU A 25 -6.93 5.60 -7.67
C LEU A 25 -6.47 5.25 -6.25
N LEU A 26 -6.04 6.24 -5.46
CA LEU A 26 -5.66 6.06 -4.06
C LEU A 26 -6.86 5.67 -3.19
N LEU A 27 -8.03 6.25 -3.42
CA LEU A 27 -9.26 5.87 -2.71
C LEU A 27 -9.66 4.43 -3.03
N VAL A 28 -9.68 4.04 -4.31
CA VAL A 28 -9.96 2.66 -4.71
C VAL A 28 -8.93 1.69 -4.12
N ALA A 29 -7.65 2.04 -4.16
CA ALA A 29 -6.59 1.24 -3.56
C ALA A 29 -6.80 1.07 -2.04
N SER A 30 -7.16 2.15 -1.33
CA SER A 30 -7.46 2.11 0.11
C SER A 30 -8.68 1.26 0.44
N LEU A 31 -9.72 1.31 -0.41
CA LEU A 31 -10.93 0.51 -0.25
C LEU A 31 -10.65 -0.98 -0.42
N ILE A 32 -9.92 -1.34 -1.50
CA ILE A 32 -9.49 -2.72 -1.76
C ILE A 32 -8.61 -3.21 -0.60
N TRP A 33 -7.64 -2.41 -0.17
CA TRP A 33 -6.73 -2.79 0.91
C TRP A 33 -7.46 -2.97 2.26
N GLY A 34 -8.35 -2.06 2.62
CA GLY A 34 -9.13 -2.14 3.87
C GLY A 34 -10.05 -3.35 3.91
N THR A 35 -10.81 -3.58 2.83
CA THR A 35 -11.72 -4.74 2.71
C THR A 35 -10.97 -6.07 2.65
N ALA A 36 -9.75 -6.08 2.10
CA ALA A 36 -8.91 -7.28 2.04
C ALA A 36 -8.59 -7.87 3.42
N PHE A 37 -8.53 -7.07 4.50
CA PHE A 37 -8.32 -7.63 5.86
C PHE A 37 -9.48 -8.50 6.33
N VAL A 38 -10.71 -8.14 5.95
CA VAL A 38 -11.90 -8.95 6.28
C VAL A 38 -11.86 -10.26 5.52
N ALA A 39 -11.55 -10.21 4.22
CA ALA A 39 -11.37 -11.40 3.40
C ALA A 39 -10.19 -12.27 3.89
N GLN A 40 -9.10 -11.65 4.34
CA GLN A 40 -7.92 -12.33 4.87
C GLN A 40 -8.22 -13.03 6.19
N ARG A 41 -8.97 -12.39 7.10
CA ARG A 41 -9.41 -13.00 8.35
C ARG A 41 -10.34 -14.18 8.11
N LYS A 42 -11.41 -13.99 7.33
CA LYS A 42 -12.37 -15.06 7.03
C LYS A 42 -11.73 -16.18 6.22
N GLY A 43 -10.95 -15.85 5.19
CA GLY A 43 -10.32 -16.83 4.32
C GLY A 43 -9.38 -17.75 5.08
N MET A 44 -8.55 -17.20 5.97
CA MET A 44 -7.61 -18.02 6.72
C MET A 44 -8.25 -18.89 7.82
N GLU A 45 -9.49 -18.62 8.22
CA GLU A 45 -10.23 -19.52 9.13
C GLU A 45 -10.50 -20.88 8.47
N TYR A 46 -10.67 -20.92 7.14
CA TYR A 46 -10.94 -22.16 6.40
C TYR A 46 -9.68 -22.91 5.98
N ILE A 47 -8.67 -22.19 5.50
CA ILE A 47 -7.47 -22.80 4.88
C ILE A 47 -6.19 -22.61 5.68
N GLY A 48 -6.26 -21.94 6.84
CA GLY A 48 -5.11 -21.62 7.67
C GLY A 48 -4.29 -20.42 7.18
N PRO A 49 -3.46 -19.82 8.06
CA PRO A 49 -2.74 -18.58 7.78
C PRO A 49 -1.68 -18.71 6.69
N PHE A 50 -0.85 -19.76 6.75
CA PHE A 50 0.28 -19.93 5.82
C PHE A 50 -0.20 -20.24 4.39
N LEU A 51 -1.20 -21.12 4.24
CA LEU A 51 -1.74 -21.48 2.94
C LEU A 51 -2.49 -20.31 2.31
N PHE A 52 -3.26 -19.53 3.09
CA PHE A 52 -3.86 -18.29 2.61
C PHE A 52 -2.81 -17.33 2.06
N ASN A 53 -1.72 -17.11 2.81
CA ASN A 53 -0.64 -16.23 2.38
C ASN A 53 0.08 -16.76 1.12
N GLY A 54 0.30 -18.08 1.04
CA GLY A 54 0.87 -18.75 -0.13
C GLY A 54 0.03 -18.55 -1.39
N ILE A 55 -1.27 -18.81 -1.32
CA ILE A 55 -2.20 -18.57 -2.44
C ILE A 55 -2.20 -17.09 -2.84
N ARG A 56 -2.22 -16.18 -1.86
CA ARG A 56 -2.15 -14.73 -2.11
C ARG A 56 -0.90 -14.34 -2.91
N PHE A 57 0.26 -14.85 -2.53
CA PHE A 57 1.50 -14.58 -3.25
C PHE A 57 1.54 -15.22 -4.64
N LEU A 58 1.02 -16.45 -4.79
CA LEU A 58 0.91 -17.11 -6.09
C LEU A 58 0.01 -16.35 -7.04
N LEU A 59 -1.18 -15.93 -6.58
CA LEU A 59 -2.08 -15.09 -7.37
C LEU A 59 -1.44 -13.77 -7.76
N GLY A 60 -0.74 -13.12 -6.82
CA GLY A 60 0.04 -11.92 -7.11
C GLY A 60 1.07 -12.14 -8.21
N ALA A 61 1.84 -13.23 -8.13
CA ALA A 61 2.80 -13.60 -9.16
C ALA A 61 2.14 -13.82 -10.52
N PHE A 62 1.03 -14.57 -10.59
CA PHE A 62 0.29 -14.80 -11.83
C PHE A 62 -0.25 -13.50 -12.45
N VAL A 63 -0.80 -12.60 -11.63
CA VAL A 63 -1.31 -11.31 -12.10
C VAL A 63 -0.20 -10.44 -12.68
N LEU A 64 1.02 -10.53 -12.16
CA LEU A 64 2.19 -9.77 -12.64
C LEU A 64 2.74 -10.27 -13.99
N ILE A 65 2.58 -11.55 -14.34
CA ILE A 65 3.08 -12.14 -15.60
C ILE A 65 2.64 -11.36 -16.85
N PRO A 66 1.34 -11.10 -17.11
CA PRO A 66 0.92 -10.39 -18.33
C PRO A 66 1.48 -8.96 -18.40
N PHE A 67 1.66 -8.26 -17.27
CA PHE A 67 2.28 -6.92 -17.26
C PHE A 67 3.76 -6.96 -17.64
N ILE A 68 4.49 -7.98 -17.17
CA ILE A 68 5.90 -8.17 -17.53
C ILE A 68 6.02 -8.45 -19.04
N LEU A 69 5.15 -9.32 -19.58
CA LEU A 69 5.14 -9.67 -21.00
C LEU A 69 4.73 -8.48 -21.89
N ALA A 70 3.71 -7.71 -21.50
CA ALA A 70 3.26 -6.53 -22.23
C ALA A 70 4.32 -5.41 -22.24
N LYS A 71 5.06 -5.23 -21.15
CA LYS A 71 6.09 -4.19 -21.04
C LYS A 71 7.34 -4.51 -21.86
N LYS A 72 7.66 -5.80 -22.06
CA LYS A 72 8.77 -6.25 -22.92
C LYS A 72 8.59 -5.79 -24.38
N ASN A 73 7.36 -5.60 -24.84
CA ASN A 73 7.04 -5.23 -26.23
C ASN A 73 7.16 -3.71 -26.53
N ASN A 74 7.32 -2.85 -25.51
CA ASN A 74 7.43 -1.39 -25.64
C ASN A 74 8.84 -0.87 -25.27
N SER A 75 9.86 -1.71 -25.44
CA SER A 75 11.20 -1.48 -24.90
C SER A 75 12.03 -0.47 -25.71
N HIS A 76 11.78 0.82 -25.50
CA HIS A 76 12.76 1.90 -25.72
C HIS A 76 13.26 2.54 -24.41
N GLY A 77 12.95 1.99 -23.24
CA GLY A 77 13.33 2.60 -21.95
C GLY A 77 13.68 1.66 -20.79
N LEU A 78 13.75 0.34 -21.03
CA LEU A 78 14.05 -0.64 -19.97
C LEU A 78 15.50 -1.13 -19.94
N GLU A 79 16.37 -0.64 -20.81
CA GLU A 79 17.82 -0.98 -20.79
C GLU A 79 18.54 -0.53 -19.50
N GLN A 80 17.93 0.31 -18.66
CA GLN A 80 18.52 0.71 -17.36
C GLN A 80 18.10 -0.16 -16.17
N SER A 81 17.09 -1.03 -16.32
CA SER A 81 16.76 -1.97 -15.25
C SER A 81 17.51 -3.26 -15.50
N GLY A 82 18.59 -3.51 -14.75
CA GLY A 82 19.46 -4.69 -14.82
C GLY A 82 18.78 -6.04 -14.52
N LEU A 83 17.71 -6.34 -15.26
CA LEU A 83 16.96 -7.59 -15.29
C LEU A 83 17.70 -8.73 -16.02
N THR A 84 18.95 -8.50 -16.44
CA THR A 84 19.76 -9.50 -17.15
C THR A 84 20.17 -10.69 -16.28
N ASN A 85 19.93 -10.65 -14.96
CA ASN A 85 20.07 -11.83 -14.11
C ASN A 85 18.80 -12.03 -13.26
N PRO A 86 17.98 -13.07 -13.53
CA PRO A 86 16.67 -13.23 -12.90
C PRO A 86 16.74 -13.47 -11.38
N ILE A 87 17.92 -13.75 -10.82
CA ILE A 87 18.11 -14.01 -9.39
C ILE A 87 19.32 -13.18 -8.90
N ARG A 88 19.15 -11.87 -8.81
CA ARG A 88 20.03 -11.06 -7.95
C ARG A 88 19.74 -11.38 -6.49
N ARG A 89 20.80 -11.53 -5.68
CA ARG A 89 20.73 -11.72 -4.22
C ARG A 89 19.78 -10.73 -3.54
N GLU A 90 19.69 -9.52 -4.06
CA GLU A 90 18.77 -8.45 -3.64
C GLU A 90 17.30 -8.90 -3.65
N PHE A 91 16.84 -9.56 -4.72
CA PHE A 91 15.45 -10.05 -4.81
C PHE A 91 15.16 -11.15 -3.80
N VAL A 92 16.13 -12.04 -3.55
CA VAL A 92 15.98 -13.11 -2.55
C VAL A 92 15.87 -12.52 -1.15
N VAL A 93 16.74 -11.56 -0.81
CA VAL A 93 16.71 -10.89 0.50
C VAL A 93 15.40 -10.13 0.69
N LEU A 94 14.95 -9.36 -0.30
CA LEU A 94 13.66 -8.65 -0.23
C LEU A 94 12.47 -9.60 -0.16
N GLY A 95 12.51 -10.70 -0.91
CA GLY A 95 11.48 -11.75 -0.88
C GLY A 95 11.37 -12.42 0.48
N LEU A 96 12.51 -12.75 1.11
CA LEU A 96 12.54 -13.32 2.45
C LEU A 96 12.03 -12.35 3.52
N LEU A 97 12.43 -11.06 3.45
CA LEU A 97 11.92 -10.03 4.35
C LEU A 97 10.40 -9.84 4.20
N LEU A 98 9.92 -9.82 2.95
CA LEU A 98 8.49 -9.69 2.65
C LEU A 98 7.71 -10.92 3.13
N PHE A 99 8.22 -12.12 2.90
CA PHE A 99 7.62 -13.36 3.39
C PHE A 99 7.55 -13.40 4.92
N GLY A 100 8.64 -13.03 5.59
CA GLY A 100 8.70 -12.94 7.05
C GLY A 100 7.67 -11.93 7.58
N GLY A 101 7.67 -10.70 7.05
CA GLY A 101 6.72 -9.66 7.44
C GLY A 101 5.27 -10.04 7.19
N ALA A 102 4.95 -10.59 6.01
CA ALA A 102 3.60 -11.02 5.67
C ALA A 102 3.14 -12.20 6.52
N SER A 103 4.03 -13.14 6.84
CA SER A 103 3.70 -14.29 7.70
C SER A 103 3.44 -13.84 9.14
N LEU A 104 4.29 -12.97 9.69
CA LEU A 104 4.09 -12.38 11.01
C LEU A 104 2.78 -11.58 11.08
N GLN A 105 2.51 -10.77 10.06
CA GLN A 105 1.25 -10.03 9.95
C GLN A 105 0.05 -10.99 9.91
N GLN A 106 0.12 -12.03 9.07
CA GLN A 106 -0.96 -13.00 8.91
C GLN A 106 -1.26 -13.75 10.22
N ILE A 107 -0.21 -14.20 10.92
CA ILE A 107 -0.34 -14.82 12.24
C ILE A 107 -0.92 -13.81 13.24
N GLY A 108 -0.49 -12.55 13.20
CA GLY A 108 -1.02 -11.49 14.04
C GLY A 108 -2.53 -11.31 13.88
N ILE A 109 -3.05 -11.38 12.64
CA ILE A 109 -4.49 -11.29 12.35
C ILE A 109 -5.26 -12.44 13.01
N VAL A 110 -4.65 -13.60 13.28
CA VAL A 110 -5.34 -14.74 13.92
C VAL A 110 -5.80 -14.39 15.34
N PHE A 111 -5.02 -13.55 16.03
CA PHE A 111 -5.25 -13.19 17.43
C PHE A 111 -6.04 -11.90 17.62
N THR A 112 -6.47 -11.25 16.53
CA THR A 112 -7.14 -9.95 16.59
C THR A 112 -8.29 -9.84 15.59
N THR A 113 -9.07 -8.76 15.65
CA THR A 113 -10.15 -8.51 14.68
C THR A 113 -9.59 -7.83 13.43
N ALA A 114 -10.29 -7.93 12.30
CA ALA A 114 -9.87 -7.25 11.06
C ALA A 114 -9.73 -5.73 11.26
N GLY A 115 -10.60 -5.11 12.07
CA GLY A 115 -10.52 -3.70 12.44
C GLY A 115 -9.28 -3.37 13.26
N LYS A 116 -9.01 -4.14 14.33
CA LYS A 116 -7.82 -3.94 15.18
C LYS A 116 -6.51 -4.21 14.42
N ALA A 117 -6.47 -5.22 13.54
CA ALA A 117 -5.33 -5.46 12.65
C ALA A 117 -5.13 -4.30 11.66
N GLY A 118 -6.21 -3.81 11.04
CA GLY A 118 -6.18 -2.65 10.14
C GLY A 118 -5.70 -1.37 10.84
N PHE A 119 -6.08 -1.17 12.10
CA PHE A 119 -5.59 -0.07 12.92
C PHE A 119 -4.09 -0.16 13.19
N ILE A 120 -3.63 -1.30 13.74
CA ILE A 120 -2.21 -1.52 14.09
C ILE A 120 -1.34 -1.38 12.85
N THR A 121 -1.78 -1.92 11.72
CA THR A 121 -1.07 -1.74 10.44
C THR A 121 -1.14 -0.28 10.01
N GLY A 122 -2.29 0.38 10.04
CA GLY A 122 -2.42 1.81 9.71
C GLY A 122 -1.51 2.74 10.51
N LEU A 123 -1.17 2.39 11.76
CA LEU A 123 -0.21 3.14 12.57
C LEU A 123 1.19 3.19 11.94
N TYR A 124 1.54 2.34 10.96
CA TYR A 124 2.81 2.47 10.24
C TYR A 124 2.96 3.81 9.53
N VAL A 125 1.87 4.57 9.30
CA VAL A 125 1.90 5.89 8.66
C VAL A 125 2.88 6.87 9.33
N ILE A 126 3.11 6.75 10.64
CA ILE A 126 4.14 7.55 11.36
C ILE A 126 5.53 6.91 11.32
N LEU A 127 5.61 5.58 11.22
CA LEU A 127 6.87 4.87 11.08
C LEU A 127 7.57 5.20 9.75
N VAL A 128 6.83 5.42 8.66
CA VAL A 128 7.39 5.76 7.34
C VAL A 128 8.27 7.01 7.35
N PRO A 129 7.82 8.20 7.80
CA PRO A 129 8.68 9.37 7.88
C PRO A 129 9.83 9.19 8.88
N ILE A 130 9.62 8.48 9.99
CA ILE A 130 10.69 8.18 10.97
C ILE A 130 11.82 7.37 10.33
N LEU A 131 11.48 6.25 9.66
CA LEU A 131 12.46 5.45 8.91
C LEU A 131 13.12 6.27 7.79
N GLY A 132 12.36 7.16 7.15
CA GLY A 132 12.89 8.11 6.18
C GLY A 132 13.99 9.01 6.75
N MET A 133 13.80 9.55 7.96
CA MET A 133 14.82 10.36 8.64
C MET A 133 16.06 9.55 9.00
N LEU A 134 15.91 8.29 9.43
CA LEU A 134 17.05 7.39 9.70
C LEU A 134 17.86 7.10 8.42
N LEU A 135 17.19 7.09 7.27
CA LEU A 135 17.82 7.00 5.94
C LEU A 135 18.28 8.36 5.40
N HIS A 136 18.46 9.37 6.26
CA HIS A 136 18.92 10.72 5.93
C HIS A 136 18.03 11.48 4.92
N ARG A 137 16.74 11.12 4.79
CA ARG A 137 15.79 11.86 3.97
C ARG A 137 15.19 13.02 4.76
N LYS A 138 15.11 14.20 4.13
CA LYS A 138 14.48 15.39 4.72
C LYS A 138 12.96 15.23 4.74
N THR A 139 12.34 15.26 5.91
CA THR A 139 10.88 15.28 6.10
C THR A 139 10.38 16.70 6.35
N ARG A 140 9.23 17.08 5.78
CA ARG A 140 8.62 18.40 5.98
C ARG A 140 7.65 18.39 7.16
N ILE A 141 7.38 19.55 7.75
CA ILE A 141 6.38 19.70 8.83
C ILE A 141 4.98 19.27 8.39
N SER A 142 4.64 19.48 7.11
CA SER A 142 3.36 19.04 6.53
C SER A 142 3.18 17.52 6.57
N THR A 143 4.27 16.75 6.44
CA THR A 143 4.24 15.29 6.56
C THR A 143 3.85 14.85 7.97
N TRP A 144 4.37 15.55 9.00
CA TRP A 144 4.05 15.29 10.39
C TRP A 144 2.61 15.68 10.74
N LEU A 145 2.13 16.83 10.25
CA LEU A 145 0.72 17.24 10.41
C LEU A 145 -0.22 16.22 9.77
N GLY A 146 0.08 15.76 8.56
CA GLY A 146 -0.67 14.70 7.88
C GLY A 146 -0.64 13.38 8.65
N ALA A 147 0.52 12.99 9.21
CA ALA A 147 0.64 11.77 10.01
C ALA A 147 -0.19 11.82 11.30
N VAL A 148 -0.16 12.95 12.02
CA VAL A 148 -1.00 13.15 13.23
C VAL A 148 -2.48 13.10 12.88
N LEU A 149 -2.89 13.77 11.80
CA LEU A 149 -4.27 13.74 11.32
C LEU A 149 -4.71 12.31 10.93
N ALA A 150 -3.83 11.56 10.26
CA ALA A 150 -4.09 10.17 9.90
C ALA A 150 -4.24 9.27 11.14
N ILE A 151 -3.41 9.45 12.18
CA ILE A 151 -3.54 8.73 13.46
C ILE A 151 -4.88 9.04 14.11
N MET A 152 -5.29 10.31 14.18
CA MET A 152 -6.58 10.69 14.75
C MET A 152 -7.74 10.05 13.98
N GLY A 153 -7.69 10.06 12.64
CA GLY A 153 -8.69 9.40 11.80
C GLY A 153 -8.76 7.89 12.02
N LEU A 154 -7.59 7.23 12.09
CA LEU A 154 -7.48 5.79 12.39
C LEU A 154 -8.01 5.45 13.79
N TYR A 155 -7.74 6.29 14.79
CA TYR A 155 -8.21 6.11 16.16
C TYR A 155 -9.74 6.17 16.21
N LEU A 156 -10.34 7.20 15.60
CA LEU A 156 -11.81 7.34 15.51
C LEU A 156 -12.47 6.14 14.81
N LEU A 157 -11.84 5.61 13.75
CA LEU A 157 -12.34 4.43 13.04
C LEU A 157 -12.30 3.16 13.91
N SER A 158 -11.35 3.07 14.83
CA SER A 158 -11.06 1.83 15.57
C SER A 158 -11.77 1.75 16.91
N VAL A 159 -11.99 2.89 17.57
CA VAL A 159 -12.66 2.99 18.87
C VAL A 159 -14.16 2.66 18.80
N GLN A 160 -14.78 2.73 17.62
CA GLN A 160 -16.21 2.46 17.47
C GLN A 160 -16.62 1.00 17.71
N GLN A 161 -15.68 0.04 17.75
CA GLN A 161 -16.04 -1.38 17.94
C GLN A 161 -16.38 -1.76 19.39
N ASP A 162 -16.11 -0.90 20.38
CA ASP A 162 -16.40 -1.16 21.80
C ASP A 162 -17.67 -0.46 22.31
N PHE A 163 -18.49 0.16 21.44
CA PHE A 163 -19.85 0.61 21.81
C PHE A 163 -20.84 -0.57 21.82
N SER A 164 -20.63 -1.52 22.72
CA SER A 164 -21.69 -2.43 23.14
C SER A 164 -22.56 -1.72 24.17
N ILE A 165 -23.65 -1.10 23.71
CA ILE A 165 -24.81 -0.90 24.58
C ILE A 165 -25.53 -2.26 24.58
N GLN A 166 -25.09 -3.14 25.48
CA GLN A 166 -25.85 -4.32 25.86
C GLN A 166 -27.10 -3.81 26.60
N LYS A 167 -28.27 -4.17 26.08
CA LYS A 167 -29.56 -3.98 26.74
C LYS A 167 -30.04 -5.31 27.28
#